data_AF-A0A7C3WRM5-F1
#
_entry.id   AF-A0A7C3WRM5-F1
#
_cell.length_a   1.000
_cell.length_b   1.000
_cell.length_c   1.000
_cell.angle_alpha   90.00
_cell.angle_beta   90.00
_cell.angle_gamma   90.00
#
_symmetry.space_group_name_H-M   'P 1'
#
loop_
_entity.id
_entity.type
_entity.pdbx_description
1 polymer ?
#
loop_
_entity_poly.entity_id
_entity_poly.type
_entity_poly.pdbx_seq_one_letter_code
_entity_poly.pdbx_strand_id
1 'polypeptide(L)'
;MFGISFEELLVLMILALILFGPEKLPEYAEKLGRLVAKLRQSSQEVTRQFYEAYHGIKPANPFAEPGERCPHCNHRLEPHFLFCPYCGSRRSKQTGYPHSLAS
;
A
#
# COMPACT_ATOMS: atom_id res chain seq x y z
N MET A 1 24.71 14.94 13.96
CA MET A 1 25.89 14.05 14.07
C MET A 1 25.50 12.63 13.65
N PHE A 2 25.20 12.44 12.37
CA PHE A 2 25.08 11.13 11.75
C PHE A 2 25.92 11.20 10.48
N GLY A 3 27.22 11.02 10.64
CA GLY A 3 28.21 10.98 9.57
C GLY A 3 28.47 9.55 9.15
N ILE A 4 27.40 8.77 8.91
CA ILE A 4 27.53 7.40 8.42
C ILE A 4 27.72 7.51 6.91
N SER A 5 28.93 7.22 6.44
CA SER A 5 29.25 7.17 5.04
C SER A 5 28.53 5.98 4.37
N PHE A 6 28.25 6.09 3.07
CA PHE A 6 27.59 5.01 2.32
C PHE A 6 28.36 3.67 2.44
N GLU A 7 29.68 3.74 2.53
CA GLU A 7 30.56 2.57 2.77
C GLU A 7 30.30 1.87 4.11
N GLU A 8 30.13 2.62 5.21
CA GLU A 8 29.88 2.07 6.54
C GLU A 8 28.50 1.42 6.59
N LEU A 9 27.50 2.05 5.98
CA LEU A 9 26.16 1.47 5.84
C LEU A 9 26.21 0.16 5.05
N LEU A 10 26.97 0.10 3.96
CA LEU A 10 27.09 -1.09 3.11
C LEU A 10 27.77 -2.25 3.85
N VAL A 11 28.83 -1.98 4.62
CA VAL A 11 29.51 -2.98 5.46
C VAL A 11 28.56 -3.53 6.52
N LEU A 12 27.82 -2.66 7.23
CA LEU A 12 26.83 -3.09 8.21
C LEU A 12 25.70 -3.91 7.58
N MET A 13 25.25 -3.53 6.37
CA MET A 13 24.24 -4.28 5.63
C MET A 13 24.74 -5.68 5.29
N ILE A 14 25.95 -5.82 4.74
CA ILE A 14 26.52 -7.14 4.41
C ILE A 14 26.66 -7.98 5.67
N LEU A 15 27.16 -7.41 6.78
CA LEU A 15 27.27 -8.12 8.05
C LEU A 15 25.91 -8.61 8.54
N ALA A 16 24.88 -7.75 8.51
CA ALA A 16 23.52 -8.12 8.87
C ALA A 16 22.96 -9.23 7.96
N LEU A 17 23.24 -9.17 6.66
CA LEU A 17 22.83 -10.21 5.70
C LEU A 17 23.51 -11.55 5.97
N ILE A 18 24.76 -11.57 6.43
CA ILE A 18 25.44 -12.82 6.79
C ILE A 18 24.84 -13.40 8.08
N LEU A 19 24.56 -12.55 9.08
CA LEU A 19 23.99 -12.99 10.36
C LEU A 19 22.55 -13.48 10.24
N PHE A 20 21.71 -12.75 9.51
CA PHE A 20 20.27 -13.05 9.40
C PHE A 20 19.93 -13.85 8.14
N GLY A 21 20.75 -13.77 7.08
CA GLY A 21 20.48 -14.33 5.76
C GLY A 21 19.71 -13.36 4.84
N PRO A 22 20.08 -13.22 3.55
CA PRO A 22 19.38 -12.35 2.60
C PRO A 22 17.94 -12.79 2.33
N GLU A 23 17.64 -14.08 2.46
CA GLU A 23 16.30 -14.64 2.25
C GLU A 23 15.35 -14.32 3.40
N LYS A 24 15.88 -14.06 4.60
CA LYS A 24 15.07 -13.78 5.78
C LYS A 24 14.55 -12.35 5.81
N LEU A 25 15.31 -11.39 5.28
CA LEU A 25 14.84 -10.00 5.16
C LEU A 25 13.51 -9.84 4.40
N PRO A 26 13.34 -10.37 3.17
CA PRO A 26 12.06 -10.26 2.47
C PRO A 26 10.95 -11.03 3.18
N GLU A 27 11.26 -12.20 3.79
CA GLU A 27 10.29 -12.98 4.56
C GLU A 27 9.72 -12.18 5.75
N TYR A 28 10.59 -11.49 6.50
CA TYR A 28 10.16 -10.61 7.59
C TYR A 28 9.46 -9.34 7.08
N ALA A 29 9.92 -8.75 5.98
CA ALA A 29 9.29 -7.59 5.36
C ALA A 29 7.86 -7.88 4.88
N GLU A 30 7.61 -9.06 4.31
CA GLU A 30 6.26 -9.47 3.93
C GLU A 30 5.33 -9.62 5.14
N LYS A 31 5.81 -10.23 6.23
CA LYS A 31 5.04 -10.40 7.47
C LYS A 31 4.71 -9.04 8.10
N LEU A 32 5.70 -8.16 8.20
CA LEU A 32 5.52 -6.79 8.67
C LEU A 32 4.60 -5.99 7.76
N GLY A 33 4.74 -6.11 6.45
CA GLY A 33 3.89 -5.44 5.47
C GLY A 33 2.42 -5.82 5.62
N ARG A 34 2.12 -7.11 5.82
CA ARG A 34 0.76 -7.57 6.11
C ARG A 34 0.23 -7.04 7.43
N LEU A 35 1.07 -6.95 8.46
CA LEU A 35 0.69 -6.36 9.75
C LEU A 35 0.35 -4.87 9.59
N VAL A 36 1.22 -4.10 8.94
CA VAL A 36 1.00 -2.67 8.68
C VAL A 36 -0.25 -2.45 7.83
N ALA A 37 -0.51 -3.29 6.82
CA ALA A 37 -1.72 -3.19 6.00
C ALA A 37 -3.01 -3.39 6.84
N LYS A 38 -3.02 -4.37 7.75
CA LYS A 38 -4.15 -4.60 8.68
C LYS A 38 -4.31 -3.45 9.69
N LEU A 39 -3.20 -2.92 10.21
CA LEU A 39 -3.21 -1.76 11.09
C LEU A 39 -3.78 -0.55 10.36
N ARG A 40 -3.31 -0.25 9.15
CA ARG A 40 -3.80 0.86 8.32
C ARG A 40 -5.30 0.76 8.06
N GLN A 41 -5.82 -0.42 7.75
CA GLN A 41 -7.25 -0.64 7.54
C GLN A 41 -8.06 -0.35 8.81
N SER A 42 -7.58 -0.83 9.96
CA SER A 42 -8.23 -0.58 11.25
C SER A 42 -8.16 0.91 11.62
N SER A 43 -7.04 1.57 11.35
CA SER A 43 -6.88 3.01 11.56
C SER A 43 -7.77 3.85 10.66
N GLN A 44 -8.08 3.42 9.43
CA GLN A 44 -8.96 4.17 8.52
C GLN A 44 -10.39 4.32 9.06
N GLU A 45 -10.92 3.28 9.70
CA GLU A 45 -12.25 3.33 10.33
C GLU A 45 -12.26 4.33 11.49
N VAL A 46 -11.24 4.26 12.34
CA VAL A 46 -11.04 5.19 13.45
C VAL A 46 -10.90 6.63 12.94
N THR A 47 -10.04 6.85 11.93
CA THR A 47 -9.86 8.17 11.29
C THR A 47 -11.15 8.67 10.66
N ARG A 48 -11.98 7.80 10.08
CA ARG A 48 -13.26 8.19 9.48
C ARG A 48 -14.23 8.70 10.53
N GLN A 49 -14.35 8.04 11.68
CA GLN A 49 -15.18 8.48 12.80
C GLN A 49 -14.72 9.85 13.33
N PHE A 50 -13.42 10.05 13.48
CA PHE A 50 -12.86 11.36 13.87
C PHE A 50 -13.07 12.43 12.79
N TYR A 51 -12.97 12.07 11.52
CA TYR A 51 -13.18 12.99 10.39
C TYR A 51 -14.66 13.38 10.27
N GLU A 52 -15.60 12.46 10.47
CA GLU A 52 -17.04 12.73 10.47
C GLU A 52 -17.45 13.65 11.63
N ALA A 53 -16.81 13.50 12.80
CA ALA A 53 -17.01 14.42 13.93
C ALA A 53 -16.46 15.84 13.70
N TYR A 54 -15.47 15.99 12.81
CA TYR A 54 -14.78 17.27 12.57
C TYR A 54 -15.24 18.00 11.29
N HIS A 55 -15.61 17.26 10.24
CA HIS A 55 -16.02 17.81 8.95
C HIS A 55 -17.47 17.45 8.64
N GLY A 56 -18.40 18.32 9.06
CA GLY A 56 -19.82 18.23 8.75
C GLY A 56 -20.21 18.54 7.29
N ILE A 57 -19.26 18.79 6.38
CA ILE A 57 -19.54 19.05 4.95
C ILE A 57 -18.37 18.52 4.09
N LYS A 58 -18.55 17.37 3.42
CA LYS A 58 -17.76 16.98 2.24
C LYS A 58 -18.59 17.25 0.99
N PRO A 59 -18.21 18.17 0.08
CA PRO A 59 -18.86 18.24 -1.22
C PRO A 59 -18.62 16.92 -1.97
N ALA A 60 -19.70 16.29 -2.43
CA ALA A 60 -19.61 15.12 -3.28
C ALA A 60 -18.86 15.51 -4.55
N ASN A 61 -17.68 14.93 -4.77
CA ASN A 61 -16.98 15.07 -6.05
C ASN A 61 -17.82 14.35 -7.13
N PRO A 62 -18.45 15.06 -8.08
CA PRO A 62 -19.34 14.47 -9.08
C PRO A 62 -18.61 13.53 -10.06
N PHE A 63 -17.27 13.53 -10.02
CA PHE A 63 -16.40 12.74 -10.89
C PHE A 63 -15.73 11.57 -10.13
N ALA A 64 -16.23 11.20 -8.95
CA ALA A 64 -15.71 10.04 -8.22
C ALA A 64 -16.12 8.73 -8.90
N GLU A 65 -15.24 8.21 -9.75
CA GLU A 65 -15.47 6.97 -10.49
C GLU A 65 -15.65 5.76 -9.54
N PRO A 66 -16.51 4.78 -9.90
CA PRO A 66 -16.76 3.60 -9.08
C PRO A 66 -15.51 2.72 -9.00
N GLY A 67 -14.70 2.95 -7.97
CA GLY A 67 -13.47 2.19 -7.73
C GLY A 67 -13.71 0.68 -7.73
N GLU A 68 -12.89 -0.03 -8.51
CA GLU A 68 -12.95 -1.49 -8.64
C GLU A 68 -12.58 -2.17 -7.32
N ARG A 69 -13.28 -3.25 -6.96
CA ARG A 69 -12.99 -4.00 -5.74
C ARG A 69 -11.88 -5.02 -5.99
N CYS A 70 -11.02 -5.22 -5.00
CA CYS A 70 -10.03 -6.29 -5.03
C CYS A 70 -10.72 -7.67 -4.98
N PRO A 71 -10.45 -8.62 -5.89
CA PRO A 71 -11.02 -9.97 -5.81
C PRO A 71 -10.48 -10.82 -4.65
N HIS A 72 -9.39 -10.39 -4.00
CA HIS A 72 -8.74 -11.12 -2.90
C HIS A 72 -9.15 -10.62 -1.51
N CYS A 73 -9.54 -9.36 -1.36
CA CYS A 73 -9.93 -8.79 -0.06
C CYS A 73 -11.17 -7.87 -0.11
N ASN A 74 -11.77 -7.70 -1.29
CA ASN A 74 -12.98 -6.92 -1.52
C ASN A 74 -12.90 -5.41 -1.20
N HIS A 75 -11.69 -4.87 -0.97
CA HIS A 75 -11.49 -3.43 -0.75
C HIS A 75 -11.61 -2.63 -2.06
N ARG A 76 -12.24 -1.45 -2.04
CA ARG A 76 -12.24 -0.54 -3.21
C ARG A 76 -10.84 0.03 -3.42
N LEU A 77 -10.33 -0.08 -4.64
CA LEU A 77 -9.05 0.48 -5.05
C LEU A 77 -9.27 1.68 -5.97
N GLU A 78 -8.33 2.62 -5.90
CA GLU A 78 -8.13 3.55 -7.00
C GLU A 78 -7.49 2.79 -8.19
N PRO A 79 -7.87 3.13 -9.44
CA PRO A 79 -7.58 2.34 -10.65
C PRO A 79 -6.11 2.32 -11.10
N HIS A 80 -5.17 2.96 -10.39
CA HIS A 80 -3.77 3.10 -10.83
C HIS A 80 -2.77 2.20 -10.08
N PHE A 81 -3.22 1.35 -9.15
CA PHE A 81 -2.31 0.54 -8.34
C PHE A 81 -2.06 -0.87 -8.93
N LEU A 82 -0.80 -1.17 -9.28
CA LEU A 82 -0.35 -2.51 -9.73
C LEU A 82 -0.47 -3.60 -8.65
N PHE A 83 -0.55 -3.20 -7.37
CA PHE A 83 -0.65 -4.06 -6.21
C PHE A 83 -1.73 -3.54 -5.27
N CYS A 84 -2.48 -4.43 -4.59
CA CYS A 84 -3.46 -3.98 -3.61
C CYS A 84 -2.78 -3.60 -2.28
N PRO A 85 -2.87 -2.35 -1.80
CA PRO A 85 -2.22 -1.91 -0.56
C PRO A 85 -2.85 -2.50 0.73
N TYR A 86 -4.00 -3.17 0.61
CA TYR A 86 -4.72 -3.77 1.75
C TYR A 86 -4.38 -5.25 1.95
N CYS A 87 -4.17 -6.02 0.87
CA CYS A 87 -3.88 -7.45 0.95
C CYS A 87 -2.56 -7.89 0.31
N GLY A 88 -1.89 -7.00 -0.44
CA GLY A 88 -0.63 -7.28 -1.12
C GLY A 88 -0.76 -8.13 -2.39
N SER A 89 -1.97 -8.47 -2.83
CA SER A 89 -2.15 -9.24 -4.07
C SER A 89 -1.73 -8.41 -5.29
N ARG A 90 -0.88 -8.97 -6.16
CA ARG A 90 -0.53 -8.37 -7.46
C ARG A 90 -1.74 -8.43 -8.39
N ARG A 91 -2.18 -7.30 -8.95
CA ARG A 91 -3.35 -7.23 -9.84
C ARG A 91 -2.91 -7.56 -11.26
N SER A 92 -3.16 -8.80 -11.72
CA SER A 92 -2.55 -9.29 -12.97
C SER A 92 -3.36 -9.09 -14.26
N LYS A 93 -4.61 -8.55 -14.25
CA LYS A 93 -5.38 -8.30 -15.49
C LYS A 93 -6.39 -7.15 -15.38
N GLN A 94 -6.26 -6.23 -16.36
CA GLN A 94 -7.21 -5.28 -16.97
C GLN A 94 -8.63 -5.17 -16.40
N THR A 95 -9.05 -3.96 -16.02
CA THR A 95 -10.16 -3.19 -16.61
C THR A 95 -10.08 -1.74 -16.09
N GLY A 96 -10.54 -0.76 -16.88
CA GLY A 96 -10.67 0.63 -16.44
C GLY A 96 -9.89 1.72 -17.20
N TYR A 97 -9.58 1.55 -18.49
CA TYR A 97 -9.38 2.71 -19.39
C TYR A 97 -10.26 2.51 -20.64
N PRO A 98 -11.15 3.45 -20.99
CA PRO A 98 -12.00 3.32 -22.16
C PRO A 98 -11.15 3.53 -23.43
N HIS A 99 -10.70 2.44 -24.03
CA HIS A 99 -10.05 2.46 -25.34
C HIS A 99 -11.07 2.33 -26.48
N SER A 100 -12.11 3.18 -26.50
CA SER A 100 -13.15 3.15 -27.55
C SER A 100 -13.60 4.53 -28.07
N LEU A 101 -12.67 5.47 -28.21
CA LEU A 101 -12.88 6.72 -28.95
C LEU A 101 -11.65 7.02 -29.83
N ALA A 102 -11.48 6.19 -30.86
CA ALA A 102 -10.68 6.51 -32.04
C ALA A 102 -11.38 5.82 -33.22
N SER A 103 -12.49 6.43 -33.63
CA SER A 103 -13.07 6.27 -34.98
C SER A 103 -12.53 7.38 -35.86
#